data_AF-A0AAF6AXC1-F1
#
_entry.id   AF-A0AAF6AXC1-F1
#
_cell.length_a   1.000
_cell.length_b   1.000
_cell.length_c   1.000
_cell.angle_alpha   90.00
_cell.angle_beta   90.00
_cell.angle_gamma   90.00
#
_symmetry.space_group_name_H-M   'P 1'
#
loop_
_entity.id
_entity.type
_entity.pdbx_description
1 polymer ?
#
loop_
_entity_poly.entity_id
_entity_poly.type
_entity_poly.pdbx_seq_one_letter_code
_entity_poly.pdbx_strand_id
1 'polypeptide(L)'
;MQAGKYIRLISVAGAGRTSPIMCHHSPCTNSCGSGAMAVDLSLCCPPSSIPIVLPIHTNGMMTKRNDTESGGKCESTDSEDLQRWPTPVEIVKEMKELGSLAGPIAVLGILLYLKAMVSMLFLGKLGDLELAGGSLSIGFANITGYSVLAGLAMGMEPICGQAFGAKRWKLMGLTLQRTILVLFCACLPISILWLNMRKILMLCGQNGDILSVAHTFLVYSLPDLIAQAILNPMRIYLRSQQITTPLTYCAALALALHVPINLLLVDCLGLHVRGVALSTAWTDFNVVLFLLAYLWYSGRYKKTWEGWSLDSFREWRPLLQLAIPSCVSVCLEWWWYEFMIILSGLLVDAQATVASMGILIQTTALVYIFPSSLSLAVSTRVGNELGANRPAKARTAMLVALACAGVVAIMACTFTTSMRHIWGSMFTKDAKILSLVAMVLPIVGLCELGNCPQTTGCGVLRGSARPTSAANINLGSFYLVGMPVAIALGFWLDFGFVGLWFGLLAAQVTCVTLMLSVLFNTDWNKQAQRAKDLTAPHSDAKVVPSLDESDAEENATESFVIRSTEEAEAEKDEDEEREALISVKVVQPHTADDT
;
A
#
# COMPACT_ATOMS: atom_id res chain seq x y z
N MET A 1 18.25 -39.89 -6.37
CA MET A 1 19.65 -40.11 -5.93
C MET A 1 20.48 -38.97 -6.53
N GLN A 2 21.28 -38.26 -5.73
CA GLN A 2 21.95 -36.97 -6.01
C GLN A 2 21.15 -35.66 -5.77
N ALA A 3 20.56 -35.49 -4.57
CA ALA A 3 20.22 -34.18 -4.01
C ALA A 3 20.48 -34.11 -2.49
N GLY A 4 21.44 -34.91 -1.99
CA GLY A 4 21.67 -35.11 -0.55
C GLY A 4 23.12 -34.88 -0.09
N LYS A 5 23.97 -34.24 -0.91
CA LYS A 5 25.40 -34.05 -0.58
C LYS A 5 25.78 -32.66 -0.08
N TYR A 6 24.92 -31.64 -0.20
CA TYR A 6 25.23 -30.29 0.29
C TYR A 6 24.85 -30.03 1.75
N ILE A 7 24.01 -30.88 2.36
CA ILE A 7 23.58 -30.70 3.77
C ILE A 7 24.57 -31.29 4.79
N ARG A 8 25.57 -32.07 4.36
CA ARG A 8 26.54 -32.71 5.28
C ARG A 8 27.85 -31.95 5.51
N LEU A 9 28.08 -30.81 4.86
CA LEU A 9 29.35 -30.08 4.96
C LEU A 9 29.41 -29.00 6.06
N ILE A 10 28.32 -28.76 6.79
CA ILE A 10 28.29 -27.79 7.91
C ILE A 10 28.28 -28.46 9.30
N SER A 11 28.16 -29.80 9.38
CA SER A 11 28.03 -30.51 10.66
C SER A 11 29.34 -31.05 11.27
N VAL A 12 30.52 -30.71 10.71
CA VAL A 12 31.81 -31.19 11.25
C VAL A 12 32.84 -30.05 11.30
N ALA A 13 32.58 -29.03 12.11
CA ALA A 13 33.60 -28.12 12.64
C ALA A 13 33.03 -27.37 13.85
N GLY A 14 33.20 -27.93 15.06
CA GLY A 14 32.76 -27.25 16.28
C GLY A 14 32.65 -28.12 17.53
N ALA A 15 33.55 -29.09 17.71
CA ALA A 15 33.69 -29.79 18.98
C ALA A 15 34.85 -29.19 19.77
N GLY A 16 34.54 -28.62 20.94
CA GLY A 16 35.48 -28.50 22.06
C GLY A 16 35.86 -27.08 22.49
N ARG A 17 35.26 -26.58 23.56
CA ARG A 17 35.86 -26.57 24.92
C ARG A 17 34.91 -25.90 25.92
N THR A 18 34.58 -26.67 26.96
CA THR A 18 33.93 -26.27 28.19
C THR A 18 34.93 -25.57 29.12
N SER A 19 34.50 -24.52 29.84
CA SER A 19 34.64 -24.39 31.31
C SER A 19 34.05 -23.06 31.84
N PRO A 20 33.66 -23.00 33.12
CA PRO A 20 32.61 -22.12 33.65
C PRO A 20 33.17 -20.94 34.46
N ILE A 21 32.42 -19.84 34.56
CA ILE A 21 32.61 -18.85 35.64
C ILE A 21 31.28 -18.64 36.35
N MET A 22 31.31 -19.02 37.63
CA MET A 22 30.29 -18.89 38.64
C MET A 22 30.69 -17.70 39.53
N CYS A 23 29.82 -16.73 39.76
CA CYS A 23 29.93 -15.81 40.89
C CYS A 23 28.54 -15.48 41.45
N HIS A 24 28.31 -15.97 42.66
CA HIS A 24 27.25 -15.58 43.60
C HIS A 24 27.44 -14.13 44.08
N HIS A 25 26.35 -13.35 44.21
CA HIS A 25 25.81 -12.91 45.51
C HIS A 25 24.57 -12.02 45.35
N SER A 26 23.62 -12.25 46.25
CA SER A 26 22.29 -11.64 46.40
C SER A 26 22.32 -10.29 47.17
N PRO A 27 21.24 -9.82 47.83
CA PRO A 27 20.39 -8.71 47.39
C PRO A 27 20.44 -7.48 48.33
N CYS A 28 19.97 -6.31 47.87
CA CYS A 28 19.68 -5.19 48.76
C CYS A 28 18.20 -4.78 48.69
N THR A 29 17.58 -4.90 49.86
CA THR A 29 16.27 -4.39 50.29
C THR A 29 16.35 -2.92 50.72
N ASN A 30 15.26 -2.17 50.51
CA ASN A 30 14.66 -1.09 51.34
C ASN A 30 13.98 -0.06 50.40
N SER A 31 12.65 0.06 50.35
CA SER A 31 11.75 0.70 51.33
C SER A 31 12.08 2.17 51.62
N CYS A 32 11.30 3.10 51.04
CA CYS A 32 10.50 4.14 51.73
C CYS A 32 10.15 5.31 50.79
N GLY A 33 8.92 5.83 50.93
CA GLY A 33 8.69 7.28 50.82
C GLY A 33 7.64 7.75 49.81
N SER A 34 6.40 7.90 50.28
CA SER A 34 5.37 8.77 49.71
C SER A 34 5.88 10.19 49.42
N GLY A 35 5.37 10.80 48.35
CA GLY A 35 5.54 12.23 48.09
C GLY A 35 4.70 12.69 46.92
N ALA A 36 3.43 13.04 47.20
CA ALA A 36 2.61 13.82 46.29
C ALA A 36 3.19 15.24 46.17
N MET A 37 3.36 15.75 44.95
CA MET A 37 3.42 17.19 44.69
C MET A 37 2.77 17.52 43.36
N ALA A 38 1.64 18.22 43.46
CA ALA A 38 1.13 19.11 42.44
C ALA A 38 2.05 20.35 42.37
N VAL A 39 2.34 20.86 41.17
CA VAL A 39 2.74 22.26 40.98
C VAL A 39 2.19 22.80 39.65
N ASP A 40 1.67 24.01 39.79
CA ASP A 40 0.94 24.90 38.90
C ASP A 40 1.58 25.30 37.55
N LEU A 41 0.66 25.71 36.66
CA LEU A 41 0.87 26.66 35.58
C LEU A 41 1.34 28.03 36.10
N SER A 42 2.38 28.61 35.50
CA SER A 42 2.34 30.01 35.01
C SER A 42 3.65 30.46 34.34
N LEU A 43 3.47 31.09 33.17
CA LEU A 43 4.20 32.19 32.53
C LEU A 43 5.74 32.32 32.68
N CYS A 44 6.44 32.33 31.53
CA CYS A 44 7.29 33.46 31.12
C CYS A 44 7.69 33.38 29.64
N CYS A 45 7.28 34.37 28.83
CA CYS A 45 7.87 34.70 27.53
C CYS A 45 9.19 35.49 27.72
N PRO A 46 10.04 35.53 26.69
CA PRO A 46 10.74 36.76 26.33
C PRO A 46 10.47 37.20 24.88
N PRO A 47 10.73 38.48 24.53
CA PRO A 47 10.16 39.14 23.36
C PRO A 47 11.15 39.40 22.22
N SER A 48 10.56 39.89 21.12
CA SER A 48 11.10 40.71 20.02
C SER A 48 11.71 39.98 18.82
N SER A 49 11.54 40.39 17.55
CA SER A 49 10.56 41.16 16.77
C SER A 49 11.30 41.54 15.49
N ILE A 50 10.94 41.00 14.32
CA ILE A 50 11.17 41.66 13.02
C ILE A 50 9.95 41.36 12.12
N PRO A 51 9.29 42.38 11.53
CA PRO A 51 8.01 42.23 10.82
C PRO A 51 8.22 41.95 9.33
N ILE A 52 7.34 41.13 8.73
CA ILE A 52 7.17 41.09 7.28
C ILE A 52 5.80 41.70 6.94
N VAL A 53 5.88 42.78 6.16
CA VAL A 53 4.81 43.66 5.71
C VAL A 53 3.93 42.97 4.66
N LEU A 54 2.61 42.96 4.91
CA LEU A 54 1.56 42.70 3.93
C LEU A 54 1.13 44.02 3.27
N PRO A 55 1.04 44.13 1.93
CA PRO A 55 0.40 45.28 1.32
C PRO A 55 -1.12 45.05 1.22
N ILE A 56 -1.86 45.81 2.02
CA ILE A 56 -3.28 46.11 1.78
C ILE A 56 -3.30 47.21 0.72
N HIS A 57 -3.84 46.93 -0.46
CA HIS A 57 -4.20 47.97 -1.42
C HIS A 57 -5.73 48.02 -1.54
N THR A 58 -6.32 48.99 -0.86
CA THR A 58 -7.64 49.52 -1.16
C THR A 58 -7.49 50.55 -2.28
N ASN A 59 -8.24 50.39 -3.36
CA ASN A 59 -8.69 51.51 -4.20
C ASN A 59 -9.95 51.06 -4.96
N GLY A 60 -11.07 51.72 -4.65
CA GLY A 60 -12.29 51.63 -5.43
C GLY A 60 -12.22 52.56 -6.63
N MET A 61 -12.61 52.06 -7.80
CA MET A 61 -13.13 52.87 -8.90
C MET A 61 -14.07 52.00 -9.75
N MET A 62 -15.35 52.38 -9.77
CA MET A 62 -16.34 51.91 -10.73
C MET A 62 -15.94 52.35 -12.14
N THR A 63 -15.74 51.40 -13.05
CA THR A 63 -15.82 51.66 -14.49
C THR A 63 -16.55 50.49 -15.16
N LYS A 64 -17.69 50.82 -15.78
CA LYS A 64 -18.47 49.95 -16.67
C LYS A 64 -17.56 49.35 -17.74
N ARG A 65 -17.60 48.02 -17.92
CA ARG A 65 -16.93 47.34 -19.03
C ARG A 65 -18.00 46.85 -20.00
N ASN A 66 -18.01 47.43 -21.20
CA ASN A 66 -18.76 46.94 -22.34
C ASN A 66 -18.15 45.62 -22.82
N ASP A 67 -19.02 44.68 -23.16
CA ASP A 67 -18.72 43.41 -23.78
C ASP A 67 -18.26 43.61 -25.23
N THR A 68 -17.04 43.19 -25.55
CA THR A 68 -16.69 42.61 -26.86
C THR A 68 -15.29 41.98 -26.81
N GLU A 69 -15.15 40.84 -27.52
CA GLU A 69 -13.93 40.06 -27.79
C GLU A 69 -13.44 39.06 -26.71
N SER A 70 -13.95 37.83 -26.81
CA SER A 70 -13.38 36.64 -26.16
C SER A 70 -13.12 35.56 -27.23
N GLY A 71 -11.89 35.49 -27.72
CA GLY A 71 -11.41 34.44 -28.63
C GLY A 71 -10.06 33.83 -28.27
N GLY A 72 -9.39 34.26 -27.20
CA GLY A 72 -8.01 33.80 -26.91
C GLY A 72 -7.56 33.79 -25.44
N LYS A 73 -8.47 33.86 -24.47
CA LYS A 73 -8.13 33.97 -23.03
C LYS A 73 -8.23 32.69 -22.21
N CYS A 74 -8.82 31.61 -22.73
CA CYS A 74 -9.03 30.39 -21.92
C CYS A 74 -7.74 29.56 -21.73
N GLU A 75 -6.85 29.48 -22.72
CA GLU A 75 -5.64 28.63 -22.61
C GLU A 75 -4.54 29.24 -21.72
N SER A 76 -4.44 30.57 -21.63
CA SER A 76 -3.39 31.23 -20.84
C SER A 76 -3.59 31.07 -19.33
N THR A 77 -4.85 31.10 -18.84
CA THR A 77 -5.17 30.97 -17.42
C THR A 77 -4.96 29.54 -16.88
N ASP A 78 -5.28 28.51 -17.67
CA ASP A 78 -5.13 27.11 -17.24
C ASP A 78 -3.64 26.72 -17.11
N SER A 79 -2.76 27.31 -17.92
CA SER A 79 -1.30 27.07 -17.86
C SER A 79 -0.64 27.77 -16.66
N GLU A 80 -1.09 28.97 -16.29
CA GLU A 80 -0.59 29.69 -15.09
C GLU A 80 -1.00 28.98 -13.79
N ASP A 81 -2.23 28.49 -13.72
CA ASP A 81 -2.74 27.75 -12.55
C ASP A 81 -2.02 26.40 -12.33
N LEU A 82 -1.47 25.81 -13.39
CA LEU A 82 -0.72 24.55 -13.34
C LEU A 82 0.69 24.67 -12.78
N GLN A 83 1.27 25.87 -12.74
CA GLN A 83 2.60 26.11 -12.16
C GLN A 83 2.52 26.64 -10.73
N ARG A 84 1.40 27.27 -10.36
CA ARG A 84 1.18 27.89 -9.05
C ARG A 84 1.02 26.87 -7.92
N TRP A 85 1.47 27.22 -6.70
CA TRP A 85 1.14 26.48 -5.48
C TRP A 85 -0.30 26.78 -5.03
N PRO A 86 -1.04 25.77 -4.49
CA PRO A 86 -2.42 25.97 -4.07
C PRO A 86 -2.53 26.98 -2.93
N THR A 87 -3.56 27.83 -3.01
CA THR A 87 -3.85 28.82 -1.96
C THR A 87 -4.36 28.14 -0.69
N PRO A 88 -4.24 28.77 0.50
CA PRO A 88 -4.75 28.20 1.75
C PRO A 88 -6.25 27.81 1.68
N VAL A 89 -7.06 28.58 0.95
CA VAL A 89 -8.49 28.30 0.76
C VAL A 89 -8.69 27.02 -0.06
N GLU A 90 -7.92 26.83 -1.13
CA GLU A 90 -7.96 25.62 -1.95
C GLU A 90 -7.48 24.40 -1.17
N ILE A 91 -6.43 24.55 -0.35
CA ILE A 91 -5.92 23.49 0.52
C ILE A 91 -7.00 23.02 1.48
N VAL A 92 -7.65 23.94 2.21
CA VAL A 92 -8.71 23.59 3.18
C VAL A 92 -9.90 22.94 2.49
N LYS A 93 -10.30 23.45 1.32
CA LYS A 93 -11.40 22.87 0.54
C LYS A 93 -11.08 21.45 0.10
N GLU A 94 -9.91 21.23 -0.47
CA GLU A 94 -9.51 19.91 -0.97
C GLU A 94 -9.26 18.93 0.17
N MET A 95 -8.73 19.38 1.31
CA MET A 95 -8.61 18.57 2.53
C MET A 95 -9.97 18.09 3.03
N LYS A 96 -11.01 18.94 2.94
CA LYS A 96 -12.38 18.56 3.30
C LYS A 96 -12.96 17.52 2.32
N GLU A 97 -12.74 17.69 1.02
CA GLU A 97 -13.16 16.73 0.00
C GLU A 97 -12.48 15.36 0.20
N LEU A 98 -11.15 15.35 0.37
CA LEU A 98 -10.37 14.15 0.66
C LEU A 98 -10.81 13.50 1.96
N GLY A 99 -10.98 14.27 3.04
CA GLY A 99 -11.43 13.78 4.34
C GLY A 99 -12.83 13.17 4.31
N SER A 100 -13.74 13.73 3.50
CA SER A 100 -15.11 13.19 3.33
C SER A 100 -15.13 11.81 2.65
N LEU A 101 -14.09 11.49 1.87
CA LEU A 101 -13.89 10.18 1.25
C LEU A 101 -13.07 9.26 2.15
N ALA A 102 -11.89 9.70 2.56
CA ALA A 102 -10.92 8.91 3.31
C ALA A 102 -11.43 8.51 4.70
N GLY A 103 -12.17 9.37 5.40
CA GLY A 103 -12.70 9.09 6.73
C GLY A 103 -13.59 7.85 6.76
N PRO A 104 -14.70 7.81 6.00
CA PRO A 104 -15.54 6.61 5.90
C PRO A 104 -14.78 5.37 5.41
N ILE A 105 -13.84 5.53 4.45
CA ILE A 105 -13.02 4.41 3.96
C ILE A 105 -12.11 3.86 5.08
N ALA A 106 -11.54 4.71 5.94
CA ALA A 106 -10.74 4.28 7.07
C ALA A 106 -11.56 3.52 8.11
N VAL A 107 -12.77 4.02 8.42
CA VAL A 107 -13.69 3.30 9.30
C VAL A 107 -14.07 1.94 8.70
N LEU A 108 -14.35 1.88 7.38
CA LEU A 108 -14.57 0.63 6.68
C LEU A 108 -13.37 -0.32 6.82
N GLY A 109 -12.14 0.16 6.63
CA GLY A 109 -10.93 -0.65 6.82
C GLY A 109 -10.82 -1.22 8.24
N ILE A 110 -11.10 -0.42 9.26
CA ILE A 110 -11.13 -0.87 10.67
C ILE A 110 -12.19 -1.94 10.87
N LEU A 111 -13.40 -1.78 10.32
CA LEU A 111 -14.47 -2.78 10.42
C LEU A 111 -14.08 -4.11 9.78
N LEU A 112 -13.40 -4.07 8.63
CA LEU A 112 -12.90 -5.28 7.96
C LEU A 112 -11.78 -5.94 8.77
N TYR A 113 -10.88 -5.16 9.37
CA TYR A 113 -9.86 -5.67 10.28
C TYR A 113 -10.48 -6.34 11.52
N LEU A 114 -11.50 -5.72 12.13
CA LEU A 114 -12.24 -6.29 13.25
C LEU A 114 -12.99 -7.57 12.85
N LYS A 115 -13.54 -7.66 11.64
CA LYS A 115 -14.14 -8.91 11.12
C LYS A 115 -13.13 -10.06 11.14
N ALA A 116 -11.94 -9.82 10.58
CA ALA A 116 -10.87 -10.82 10.56
C ALA A 116 -10.44 -11.21 11.99
N MET A 117 -10.29 -10.22 12.88
CA MET A 117 -9.96 -10.45 14.28
C MET A 117 -11.00 -11.33 15.00
N VAL A 118 -12.30 -11.07 14.80
CA VAL A 118 -13.37 -11.90 15.36
C VAL A 118 -13.27 -13.35 14.87
N SER A 119 -13.07 -13.56 13.56
CA SER A 119 -12.89 -14.91 13.01
C SER A 119 -11.69 -15.63 13.64
N MET A 120 -10.57 -14.93 13.82
CA MET A 120 -9.38 -15.46 14.49
C MET A 120 -9.63 -15.82 15.97
N LEU A 121 -10.43 -15.04 16.69
CA LEU A 121 -10.80 -15.35 18.07
C LEU A 121 -11.63 -16.63 18.16
N PHE A 122 -12.57 -16.85 17.25
CA PHE A 122 -13.33 -18.11 17.20
C PHE A 122 -12.44 -19.29 16.85
N LEU A 123 -11.50 -19.11 15.93
CA LEU A 123 -10.54 -20.14 15.58
C LEU A 123 -9.62 -20.49 16.76
N GLY A 124 -9.18 -19.50 17.53
CA GLY A 124 -8.40 -19.69 18.75
C GLY A 124 -9.18 -20.36 19.90
N LYS A 125 -10.50 -20.18 19.96
CA LYS A 125 -11.36 -20.90 20.92
C LYS A 125 -11.47 -22.39 20.61
N LEU A 126 -11.35 -22.78 19.34
CA LEU A 126 -11.45 -24.18 18.92
C LEU A 126 -10.19 -24.98 19.27
N GLY A 127 -9.01 -24.34 19.21
CA GLY A 127 -7.73 -24.94 19.61
C GLY A 127 -6.55 -24.39 18.83
N ASP A 128 -5.33 -24.74 19.28
CA ASP A 128 -4.08 -24.30 18.65
C ASP A 128 -3.92 -24.84 17.23
N LEU A 129 -4.39 -26.07 16.97
CA LEU A 129 -4.34 -26.70 15.66
C LEU A 129 -5.27 -25.99 14.67
N GLU A 130 -6.49 -25.67 15.11
CA GLU A 130 -7.48 -24.93 14.36
C GLU A 130 -6.98 -23.53 14.03
N LEU A 131 -6.42 -22.84 15.02
CA LEU A 131 -5.82 -21.52 14.86
C LEU A 131 -4.69 -21.52 13.84
N ALA A 132 -3.75 -22.46 13.95
CA ALA A 132 -2.63 -22.59 13.02
C ALA A 132 -3.12 -22.93 11.60
N GLY A 133 -4.03 -23.89 11.48
CA GLY A 133 -4.58 -24.31 10.18
C GLY A 133 -5.39 -23.22 9.49
N GLY A 134 -6.28 -22.52 10.20
CA GLY A 134 -7.03 -21.41 9.60
C GLY A 134 -6.15 -20.19 9.31
N SER A 135 -5.11 -19.89 10.12
CA SER A 135 -4.12 -18.86 9.78
C SER A 135 -3.39 -19.17 8.47
N LEU A 136 -2.91 -20.42 8.32
CA LEU A 136 -2.28 -20.89 7.08
C LEU A 136 -3.25 -20.81 5.89
N SER A 137 -4.52 -21.14 6.11
CA SER A 137 -5.58 -21.02 5.11
C SER A 137 -5.81 -19.59 4.66
N ILE A 138 -5.92 -18.65 5.60
CA ILE A 138 -6.11 -17.22 5.33
C ILE A 138 -4.90 -16.65 4.58
N GLY A 139 -3.67 -16.98 4.99
CA GLY A 139 -2.46 -16.58 4.27
C GLY A 139 -2.45 -17.09 2.83
N PHE A 140 -2.74 -18.38 2.63
CA PHE A 140 -2.84 -18.98 1.30
C PHE A 140 -3.95 -18.31 0.45
N ALA A 141 -5.11 -18.02 1.04
CA ALA A 141 -6.23 -17.35 0.39
C ALA A 141 -5.88 -15.91 -0.02
N ASN A 142 -5.18 -15.16 0.86
CA ASN A 142 -4.72 -13.80 0.59
C ASN A 142 -3.76 -13.77 -0.60
N ILE A 143 -2.75 -14.66 -0.61
CA ILE A 143 -1.75 -14.75 -1.69
C ILE A 143 -2.40 -15.10 -3.02
N THR A 144 -3.25 -16.13 -3.03
CA THR A 144 -3.68 -16.79 -4.27
C THR A 144 -5.04 -16.35 -4.79
N GLY A 145 -5.86 -15.70 -3.96
CA GLY A 145 -7.23 -15.35 -4.29
C GLY A 145 -7.61 -13.91 -3.99
N TYR A 146 -7.64 -13.52 -2.71
CA TYR A 146 -8.18 -12.22 -2.32
C TYR A 146 -7.37 -11.03 -2.86
N SER A 147 -6.03 -11.11 -2.85
CA SER A 147 -5.18 -10.07 -3.47
C SER A 147 -5.41 -9.95 -4.98
N VAL A 148 -5.57 -11.09 -5.66
CA VAL A 148 -5.84 -11.16 -7.11
C VAL A 148 -7.19 -10.52 -7.45
N LEU A 149 -8.25 -10.88 -6.72
CA LEU A 149 -9.58 -10.30 -6.94
C LEU A 149 -9.62 -8.80 -6.64
N ALA A 150 -9.01 -8.37 -5.53
CA ALA A 150 -8.93 -6.96 -5.17
C ALA A 150 -8.12 -6.16 -6.21
N GLY A 151 -6.99 -6.70 -6.65
CA GLY A 151 -6.10 -6.08 -7.62
C GLY A 151 -6.70 -5.96 -9.03
N LEU A 152 -7.33 -7.03 -9.53
CA LEU A 152 -8.07 -6.99 -10.80
C LEU A 152 -9.23 -6.00 -10.74
N ALA A 153 -9.96 -5.95 -9.62
CA ALA A 153 -11.06 -4.99 -9.45
C ALA A 153 -10.55 -3.54 -9.55
N MET A 154 -9.40 -3.22 -8.96
CA MET A 154 -8.85 -1.86 -8.97
C MET A 154 -8.53 -1.30 -10.36
N GLY A 155 -8.39 -2.14 -11.39
CA GLY A 155 -8.28 -1.69 -12.78
C GLY A 155 -9.48 -0.87 -13.26
N MET A 156 -10.66 -1.06 -12.67
CA MET A 156 -11.86 -0.30 -13.02
C MET A 156 -11.86 1.13 -12.47
N GLU A 157 -11.08 1.40 -11.41
CA GLU A 157 -11.08 2.67 -10.68
C GLU A 157 -10.80 3.88 -11.58
N PRO A 158 -9.72 3.91 -12.39
CA PRO A 158 -9.49 4.99 -13.35
C PRO A 158 -10.65 5.21 -14.32
N ILE A 159 -11.19 4.13 -14.89
CA ILE A 159 -12.28 4.20 -15.86
C ILE A 159 -13.53 4.79 -15.21
N CYS A 160 -13.95 4.28 -14.05
CA CYS A 160 -15.13 4.74 -13.35
C CYS A 160 -14.98 6.17 -12.81
N GLY A 161 -13.83 6.53 -12.24
CA GLY A 161 -13.57 7.88 -11.74
C GLY A 161 -13.57 8.92 -12.86
N GLN A 162 -12.83 8.66 -13.93
CA GLN A 162 -12.77 9.59 -15.07
C GLN A 162 -14.12 9.64 -15.82
N ALA A 163 -14.83 8.52 -15.95
CA ALA A 163 -16.18 8.52 -16.53
C ALA A 163 -17.18 9.31 -15.67
N PHE A 164 -17.08 9.23 -14.35
CA PHE A 164 -17.90 10.03 -13.44
C PHE A 164 -17.63 11.53 -13.60
N GLY A 165 -16.35 11.93 -13.63
CA GLY A 165 -15.93 13.31 -13.90
C GLY A 165 -16.43 13.84 -15.24
N ALA A 166 -16.33 13.01 -16.29
CA ALA A 166 -16.79 13.32 -17.65
C ALA A 166 -18.32 13.22 -17.83
N LYS A 167 -19.07 12.84 -16.78
CA LYS A 167 -20.52 12.58 -16.80
C LYS A 167 -20.93 11.48 -17.80
N ARG A 168 -20.05 10.52 -18.07
CA ARG A 168 -20.28 9.36 -18.94
C ARG A 168 -20.82 8.18 -18.12
N TRP A 169 -22.03 8.34 -17.61
CA TRP A 169 -22.66 7.40 -16.66
C TRP A 169 -22.78 5.97 -17.19
N LYS A 170 -23.13 5.81 -18.47
CA LYS A 170 -23.26 4.50 -19.12
C LYS A 170 -21.95 3.71 -19.11
N LEU A 171 -20.81 4.37 -19.36
CA LEU A 171 -19.49 3.75 -19.31
C LEU A 171 -19.18 3.21 -17.91
N MET A 172 -19.57 3.95 -16.86
CA MET A 172 -19.37 3.51 -15.48
C MET A 172 -20.16 2.24 -15.15
N GLY A 173 -21.44 2.16 -15.54
CA GLY A 173 -22.27 0.97 -15.37
C GLY A 173 -21.77 -0.25 -16.15
N LEU A 174 -21.36 -0.05 -17.42
CA LEU A 174 -20.77 -1.10 -18.24
C LEU A 174 -19.45 -1.61 -17.67
N THR A 175 -18.61 -0.71 -17.15
CA THR A 175 -17.34 -1.09 -16.53
C THR A 175 -17.55 -1.93 -15.27
N LEU A 176 -18.56 -1.60 -14.45
CA LEU A 176 -18.94 -2.41 -13.30
C LEU A 176 -19.34 -3.83 -13.73
N GLN A 177 -20.17 -3.98 -14.76
CA GLN A 177 -20.58 -5.28 -15.31
C GLN A 177 -19.37 -6.10 -15.80
N ARG A 178 -18.54 -5.48 -16.64
CA ARG A 178 -17.33 -6.09 -17.19
C ARG A 178 -16.40 -6.58 -16.08
N THR A 179 -16.20 -5.76 -15.05
CA THR A 179 -15.32 -6.12 -13.92
C THR A 179 -15.88 -7.29 -13.14
N ILE A 180 -17.19 -7.32 -12.83
CA ILE A 180 -17.83 -8.47 -12.16
C ILE A 180 -17.64 -9.76 -12.98
N LEU A 181 -17.82 -9.71 -14.29
CA LEU A 181 -17.61 -10.87 -15.17
C LEU A 181 -16.15 -11.33 -15.17
N VAL A 182 -15.19 -10.40 -15.29
CA VAL A 182 -13.76 -10.72 -15.21
C VAL A 182 -13.40 -11.38 -13.88
N LEU A 183 -13.93 -10.87 -12.76
CA LEU A 183 -13.68 -11.46 -11.45
C LEU A 183 -14.30 -12.85 -11.30
N PHE A 184 -15.52 -13.07 -11.82
CA PHE A 184 -16.09 -14.43 -11.84
C PHE A 184 -15.26 -15.40 -12.67
N CYS A 185 -14.72 -14.96 -13.82
CA CYS A 185 -13.76 -15.76 -14.59
C CYS A 185 -12.50 -16.07 -13.78
N ALA A 186 -11.98 -15.11 -13.01
CA ALA A 186 -10.82 -15.31 -12.13
C ALA A 186 -11.11 -16.25 -10.95
N CYS A 187 -12.34 -16.26 -10.41
CA CYS A 187 -12.74 -17.18 -9.35
C CYS A 187 -12.58 -18.66 -9.74
N LEU A 188 -12.71 -19.02 -11.01
CA LEU A 188 -12.59 -20.40 -11.49
C LEU A 188 -11.19 -21.00 -11.27
N PRO A 189 -10.09 -20.43 -11.82
CA PRO A 189 -8.75 -20.95 -11.55
C PRO A 189 -8.36 -20.85 -10.08
N ILE A 190 -8.79 -19.80 -9.37
CA ILE A 190 -8.55 -19.66 -7.91
C ILE A 190 -9.22 -20.81 -7.16
N SER A 191 -10.47 -21.16 -7.48
CA SER A 191 -11.19 -22.27 -6.86
C SER A 191 -10.51 -23.60 -7.11
N ILE A 192 -10.07 -23.86 -8.35
CA ILE A 192 -9.31 -25.08 -8.69
C ILE A 192 -8.02 -25.17 -7.89
N LEU A 193 -7.31 -24.05 -7.73
CA LEU A 193 -6.10 -23.95 -6.93
C LEU A 193 -6.38 -24.26 -5.45
N TRP A 194 -7.43 -23.66 -4.87
CA TRP A 194 -7.82 -23.87 -3.47
C TRP A 194 -8.23 -25.31 -3.18
N LEU A 195 -8.97 -25.94 -4.09
CA LEU A 195 -9.33 -27.37 -3.99
C LEU A 195 -8.09 -28.28 -3.96
N ASN A 196 -6.97 -27.86 -4.57
CA ASN A 196 -5.70 -28.60 -4.60
C ASN A 196 -4.67 -28.13 -3.56
N MET A 197 -5.01 -27.21 -2.65
CA MET A 197 -4.09 -26.66 -1.64
C MET A 197 -3.34 -27.75 -0.86
N ARG A 198 -4.04 -28.81 -0.42
CA ARG A 198 -3.42 -29.89 0.35
C ARG A 198 -2.26 -30.54 -0.41
N LYS A 199 -2.43 -30.81 -1.71
CA LYS A 199 -1.37 -31.43 -2.53
C LYS A 199 -0.17 -30.49 -2.66
N ILE A 200 -0.44 -29.20 -2.89
CA ILE A 200 0.59 -28.18 -3.09
C ILE A 200 1.42 -28.03 -1.82
N LEU A 201 0.79 -27.86 -0.66
CA LEU A 201 1.52 -27.62 0.58
C LEU A 201 2.14 -28.89 1.18
N MET A 202 1.62 -30.08 0.86
CA MET A 202 2.34 -31.33 1.16
C MET A 202 3.68 -31.39 0.42
N LEU A 203 3.77 -30.89 -0.82
CA LEU A 203 5.04 -30.80 -1.55
C LEU A 203 6.02 -29.82 -0.89
N CYS A 204 5.51 -28.82 -0.18
CA CYS A 204 6.29 -27.88 0.62
C CYS A 204 6.71 -28.44 2.00
N GLY A 205 6.41 -29.70 2.31
CA GLY A 205 6.82 -30.36 3.56
C GLY A 205 6.04 -29.95 4.83
N GLN A 206 4.85 -29.37 4.68
CA GLN A 206 4.00 -28.97 5.81
C GLN A 206 3.38 -30.17 6.54
N ASN A 207 3.08 -30.02 7.84
CA ASN A 207 2.47 -31.05 8.68
C ASN A 207 1.06 -31.41 8.19
N GLY A 208 0.78 -32.71 8.00
CA GLY A 208 -0.49 -33.23 7.49
C GLY A 208 -1.73 -32.79 8.29
N ASP A 209 -1.61 -32.63 9.61
CA ASP A 209 -2.74 -32.25 10.46
C ASP A 209 -3.13 -30.77 10.25
N ILE A 210 -2.15 -29.86 10.26
CA ILE A 210 -2.35 -28.43 9.99
C ILE A 210 -2.92 -28.25 8.58
N LEU A 211 -2.40 -29.02 7.60
CA LEU A 211 -2.88 -28.98 6.23
C LEU A 211 -4.33 -29.47 6.07
N SER A 212 -4.75 -30.46 6.85
CA SER A 212 -6.13 -30.96 6.82
C SER A 212 -7.12 -29.88 7.27
N VAL A 213 -6.80 -29.19 8.36
CA VAL A 213 -7.57 -28.05 8.86
C VAL A 213 -7.56 -26.90 7.86
N ALA A 214 -6.37 -26.52 7.37
CA ALA A 214 -6.21 -25.39 6.46
C ALA A 214 -6.97 -25.60 5.14
N HIS A 215 -6.90 -26.82 4.58
CA HIS A 215 -7.66 -27.21 3.39
C HIS A 215 -9.16 -27.18 3.64
N THR A 216 -9.62 -27.70 4.78
CA THR A 216 -11.04 -27.66 5.15
C THR A 216 -11.54 -26.22 5.25
N PHE A 217 -10.81 -25.35 5.94
CA PHE A 217 -11.17 -23.93 6.02
C PHE A 217 -11.28 -23.31 4.62
N LEU A 218 -10.28 -23.54 3.77
CA LEU A 218 -10.19 -22.93 2.44
C LEU A 218 -11.33 -23.36 1.51
N VAL A 219 -11.68 -24.64 1.51
CA VAL A 219 -12.79 -25.18 0.71
C VAL A 219 -14.12 -24.53 1.12
N TYR A 220 -14.33 -24.34 2.43
CA TYR A 220 -15.53 -23.67 2.93
C TYR A 220 -15.51 -22.15 2.76
N SER A 221 -14.36 -21.54 2.40
CA SER A 221 -14.24 -20.15 1.96
C SER A 221 -14.55 -19.93 0.48
N LEU A 222 -14.76 -20.98 -0.33
CA LEU A 222 -15.09 -20.82 -1.77
C LEU A 222 -16.30 -19.89 -2.06
N PRO A 223 -17.40 -19.91 -1.29
CA PRO A 223 -18.50 -18.97 -1.49
C PRO A 223 -18.09 -17.50 -1.30
N ASP A 224 -17.05 -17.23 -0.50
CA ASP A 224 -16.54 -15.89 -0.28
C ASP A 224 -15.93 -15.29 -1.57
N LEU A 225 -15.32 -16.12 -2.42
CA LEU A 225 -14.81 -15.66 -3.73
C LEU A 225 -15.92 -15.01 -4.58
N ILE A 226 -17.12 -15.60 -4.54
CA ILE A 226 -18.31 -15.09 -5.26
C ILE A 226 -18.74 -13.75 -4.65
N ALA A 227 -18.80 -13.66 -3.31
CA ALA A 227 -19.13 -12.43 -2.63
C ALA A 227 -18.11 -11.32 -2.96
N GLN A 228 -16.82 -11.63 -2.93
CA GLN A 228 -15.74 -10.68 -3.25
C GLN A 228 -15.74 -10.24 -4.72
N ALA A 229 -16.08 -11.14 -5.65
CA ALA A 229 -16.21 -10.80 -7.08
C ALA A 229 -17.31 -9.77 -7.36
N ILE A 230 -18.33 -9.70 -6.49
CA ILE A 230 -19.39 -8.68 -6.56
C ILE A 230 -19.01 -7.45 -5.73
N LEU A 231 -18.51 -7.66 -4.52
CA LEU A 231 -18.32 -6.62 -3.53
C LEU A 231 -17.17 -5.67 -3.87
N ASN A 232 -16.06 -6.17 -4.41
CA ASN A 232 -14.92 -5.32 -4.77
C ASN A 232 -15.29 -4.31 -5.87
N PRO A 233 -15.91 -4.71 -7.00
CA PRO A 233 -16.38 -3.75 -8.00
C PRO A 233 -17.45 -2.80 -7.48
N MET A 234 -18.39 -3.27 -6.65
CA MET A 234 -19.42 -2.40 -6.06
C MET A 234 -18.83 -1.31 -5.15
N ARG A 235 -17.82 -1.64 -4.34
CA ARG A 235 -17.12 -0.66 -3.49
C ARG A 235 -16.48 0.44 -4.34
N ILE A 236 -15.79 0.05 -5.42
CA ILE A 236 -15.14 1.00 -6.34
C ILE A 236 -16.19 1.86 -7.04
N TYR A 237 -17.24 1.25 -7.59
CA TYR A 237 -18.33 1.95 -8.26
C TYR A 237 -19.00 3.02 -7.39
N LEU A 238 -19.29 2.70 -6.13
CA LEU A 238 -19.85 3.66 -5.17
C LEU A 238 -18.84 4.75 -4.82
N ARG A 239 -17.59 4.38 -4.56
CA ARG A 239 -16.53 5.33 -4.22
C ARG A 239 -16.24 6.31 -5.35
N SER A 240 -16.19 5.87 -6.62
CA SER A 240 -16.01 6.76 -7.79
C SER A 240 -17.08 7.86 -7.85
N GLN A 241 -18.29 7.57 -7.36
CA GLN A 241 -19.41 8.52 -7.25
C GLN A 241 -19.37 9.37 -5.96
N GLN A 242 -18.31 9.27 -5.17
CA GLN A 242 -18.17 9.86 -3.84
C GLN A 242 -19.20 9.36 -2.82
N ILE A 243 -19.70 8.13 -2.97
CA ILE A 243 -20.68 7.51 -2.06
C ILE A 243 -19.95 6.48 -1.17
N THR A 244 -19.39 6.92 -0.05
CA THR A 244 -18.58 6.06 0.85
C THR A 244 -19.26 5.75 2.19
N THR A 245 -20.06 6.67 2.73
CA THR A 245 -20.72 6.49 4.03
C THR A 245 -21.70 5.31 4.10
N PRO A 246 -22.58 5.08 3.10
CA PRO A 246 -23.53 3.95 3.15
C PRO A 246 -22.81 2.60 3.17
N LEU A 247 -21.70 2.48 2.45
CA LEU A 247 -20.85 1.29 2.46
C LEU A 247 -20.31 0.99 3.86
N THR A 248 -19.92 2.04 4.59
CA THR A 248 -19.44 1.92 5.98
C THR A 248 -20.53 1.42 6.91
N TYR A 249 -21.74 1.98 6.81
CA TYR A 249 -22.87 1.52 7.64
C TYR A 249 -23.30 0.08 7.31
N CYS A 250 -23.31 -0.32 6.04
CA CYS A 250 -23.60 -1.69 5.64
C CYS A 250 -22.57 -2.66 6.21
N ALA A 251 -21.28 -2.31 6.16
CA ALA A 251 -20.21 -3.11 6.75
C ALA A 251 -20.31 -3.18 8.28
N ALA A 252 -20.65 -2.08 8.96
CA ALA A 252 -20.83 -2.05 10.40
C ALA A 252 -21.99 -2.96 10.85
N LEU A 253 -23.11 -2.91 10.13
CA LEU A 253 -24.25 -3.79 10.38
C LEU A 253 -23.89 -5.26 10.12
N ALA A 254 -23.18 -5.56 9.04
CA ALA A 254 -22.73 -6.92 8.75
C ALA A 254 -21.76 -7.44 9.82
N LEU A 255 -20.84 -6.60 10.32
CA LEU A 255 -19.94 -6.96 11.43
C LEU A 255 -20.71 -7.22 12.73
N ALA A 256 -21.74 -6.43 13.04
CA ALA A 256 -22.59 -6.68 14.20
C ALA A 256 -23.30 -8.04 14.12
N LEU A 257 -23.67 -8.47 12.90
CA LEU A 257 -24.22 -9.80 12.64
C LEU A 257 -23.14 -10.90 12.58
N HIS A 258 -21.88 -10.58 12.33
CA HIS A 258 -20.80 -11.55 12.19
C HIS A 258 -20.58 -12.36 13.48
N VAL A 259 -20.64 -11.72 14.65
CA VAL A 259 -20.49 -12.40 15.95
C VAL A 259 -21.61 -13.44 16.18
N PRO A 260 -22.91 -13.10 16.11
CA PRO A 260 -23.97 -14.10 16.28
C PRO A 260 -23.98 -15.16 15.17
N ILE A 261 -23.58 -14.83 13.93
CA ILE A 261 -23.40 -15.83 12.87
C ILE A 261 -22.30 -16.84 13.25
N ASN A 262 -21.16 -16.38 13.79
CA ASN A 262 -20.12 -17.29 14.27
C ASN A 262 -20.62 -18.16 15.44
N LEU A 263 -21.30 -17.58 16.45
CA LEU A 263 -21.88 -18.37 17.54
C LEU A 263 -22.85 -19.44 17.02
N LEU A 264 -23.70 -19.09 16.07
CA LEU A 264 -24.65 -20.03 15.46
C LEU A 264 -23.93 -21.16 14.71
N LEU A 265 -23.01 -20.82 13.80
CA LEU A 265 -22.37 -21.82 12.94
C LEU A 265 -21.35 -22.68 13.69
N VAL A 266 -20.57 -22.07 14.59
CA VAL A 266 -19.50 -22.74 15.33
C VAL A 266 -20.06 -23.49 16.53
N ASP A 267 -20.80 -22.80 17.41
CA ASP A 267 -21.20 -23.35 18.71
C ASP A 267 -22.54 -24.09 18.63
N CYS A 268 -23.58 -23.50 18.00
CA CYS A 268 -24.91 -24.13 17.96
C CYS A 268 -25.03 -25.26 16.93
N LEU A 269 -24.46 -25.09 15.74
CA LEU A 269 -24.49 -26.10 14.67
C LEU A 269 -23.29 -27.03 14.68
N GLY A 270 -22.28 -26.78 15.53
CA GLY A 270 -21.10 -27.63 15.67
C GLY A 270 -20.29 -27.77 14.38
N LEU A 271 -20.24 -26.74 13.51
CA LEU A 271 -19.48 -26.81 12.26
C LEU A 271 -17.98 -26.53 12.45
N HIS A 272 -17.55 -26.16 13.67
CA HIS A 272 -16.15 -25.91 14.03
C HIS A 272 -15.47 -24.96 13.02
N VAL A 273 -14.29 -25.33 12.50
CA VAL A 273 -13.50 -24.56 11.52
C VAL A 273 -14.29 -24.21 10.25
N ARG A 274 -15.18 -25.11 9.80
CA ARG A 274 -16.06 -24.87 8.64
C ARG A 274 -17.02 -23.72 8.91
N GLY A 275 -17.50 -23.62 10.15
CA GLY A 275 -18.40 -22.56 10.60
C GLY A 275 -17.74 -21.19 10.54
N VAL A 276 -16.46 -21.07 10.93
CA VAL A 276 -15.69 -19.82 10.85
C VAL A 276 -15.47 -19.38 9.39
N ALA A 277 -15.14 -20.32 8.50
CA ALA A 277 -15.01 -20.01 7.07
C ALA A 277 -16.33 -19.53 6.44
N LEU A 278 -17.44 -20.24 6.73
CA LEU A 278 -18.77 -19.89 6.23
C LEU A 278 -19.33 -18.59 6.82
N SER A 279 -19.01 -18.28 8.09
CA SER A 279 -19.47 -17.04 8.72
C SER A 279 -18.90 -15.80 8.03
N THR A 280 -17.65 -15.91 7.55
CA THR A 280 -16.97 -14.87 6.78
C THR A 280 -17.70 -14.63 5.45
N ALA A 281 -17.96 -15.70 4.69
CA ALA A 281 -18.68 -15.62 3.42
C ALA A 281 -20.10 -15.05 3.60
N TRP A 282 -20.85 -15.53 4.60
CA TRP A 282 -22.18 -15.02 4.90
C TRP A 282 -22.13 -13.52 5.23
N THR A 283 -21.14 -13.10 6.02
CA THR A 283 -21.00 -11.67 6.37
C THR A 283 -20.76 -10.80 5.14
N ASP A 284 -19.93 -11.25 4.19
CA ASP A 284 -19.70 -10.48 2.97
C ASP A 284 -20.92 -10.49 2.04
N PHE A 285 -21.69 -11.58 1.99
CA PHE A 285 -23.01 -11.58 1.33
C PHE A 285 -24.02 -10.64 2.01
N ASN A 286 -23.99 -10.51 3.34
CA ASN A 286 -24.82 -9.52 4.04
C ASN A 286 -24.45 -8.10 3.61
N VAL A 287 -23.15 -7.78 3.48
CA VAL A 287 -22.72 -6.48 2.95
C VAL A 287 -23.26 -6.25 1.53
N VAL A 288 -23.15 -7.24 0.65
CA VAL A 288 -23.71 -7.16 -0.71
C VAL A 288 -25.22 -6.90 -0.68
N LEU A 289 -25.97 -7.66 0.12
CA LEU A 289 -27.41 -7.51 0.24
C LEU A 289 -27.81 -6.12 0.76
N PHE A 290 -27.15 -5.62 1.81
CA PHE A 290 -27.42 -4.31 2.38
C PHE A 290 -27.08 -3.19 1.39
N LEU A 291 -25.99 -3.31 0.64
CA LEU A 291 -25.63 -2.36 -0.41
C LEU A 291 -26.66 -2.34 -1.55
N LEU A 292 -27.13 -3.51 -2.00
CA LEU A 292 -28.18 -3.60 -3.01
C LEU A 292 -29.50 -2.99 -2.53
N ALA A 293 -29.89 -3.27 -1.27
CA ALA A 293 -31.06 -2.67 -0.65
C ALA A 293 -30.94 -1.14 -0.56
N TYR A 294 -29.77 -0.62 -0.15
CA TYR A 294 -29.49 0.82 -0.13
C TYR A 294 -29.59 1.44 -1.53
N LEU A 295 -28.98 0.80 -2.54
CA LEU A 295 -29.03 1.29 -3.92
C LEU A 295 -30.47 1.33 -4.45
N TRP A 296 -31.24 0.28 -4.19
CA TRP A 296 -32.64 0.18 -4.58
C TRP A 296 -33.48 1.30 -3.94
N TYR A 297 -33.37 1.49 -2.62
CA TYR A 297 -34.13 2.50 -1.87
C TYR A 297 -33.70 3.93 -2.23
N SER A 298 -32.40 4.20 -2.32
CA SER A 298 -31.88 5.55 -2.61
C SER A 298 -32.04 5.98 -4.07
N GLY A 299 -32.27 5.03 -4.98
CA GLY A 299 -32.37 5.27 -6.42
C GLY A 299 -31.09 5.81 -7.07
N ARG A 300 -29.94 5.79 -6.37
CA ARG A 300 -28.67 6.36 -6.85
C ARG A 300 -28.12 5.67 -8.10
N TYR A 301 -28.44 4.38 -8.29
CA TYR A 301 -28.03 3.63 -9.48
C TYR A 301 -28.76 4.06 -10.76
N LYS A 302 -29.92 4.73 -10.68
CA LYS A 302 -30.79 4.97 -11.85
C LYS A 302 -30.11 5.77 -12.97
N LYS A 303 -29.17 6.65 -12.64
CA LYS A 303 -28.43 7.44 -13.64
C LYS A 303 -27.28 6.68 -14.29
N THR A 304 -26.77 5.67 -13.60
CA THR A 304 -25.43 5.10 -13.80
C THR A 304 -25.47 3.61 -14.13
N TRP A 305 -26.63 2.97 -13.96
CA TRP A 305 -26.88 1.58 -14.25
C TRP A 305 -28.25 1.41 -14.91
N GLU A 306 -28.25 1.04 -16.19
CA GLU A 306 -29.47 0.83 -16.99
C GLU A 306 -29.94 -0.64 -16.99
N GLY A 307 -29.29 -1.51 -16.22
CA GLY A 307 -29.49 -2.96 -16.27
C GLY A 307 -28.32 -3.67 -16.94
N TRP A 308 -28.35 -5.01 -16.94
CA TRP A 308 -27.37 -5.82 -17.64
C TRP A 308 -27.46 -5.60 -19.15
N SER A 309 -26.32 -5.33 -19.79
CA SER A 309 -26.20 -5.20 -21.24
C SER A 309 -25.31 -6.30 -21.82
N LEU A 310 -25.64 -6.79 -23.01
CA LEU A 310 -24.76 -7.69 -23.77
C LEU A 310 -23.42 -7.03 -24.14
N ASP A 311 -23.35 -5.69 -24.13
CA ASP A 311 -22.11 -4.94 -24.33
C ASP A 311 -21.07 -5.18 -23.22
N SER A 312 -21.49 -5.77 -22.08
CA SER A 312 -20.59 -6.18 -21.00
C SER A 312 -19.69 -7.37 -21.38
N PHE A 313 -20.06 -8.15 -22.39
CA PHE A 313 -19.21 -9.23 -22.93
C PHE A 313 -18.23 -8.77 -24.01
N ARG A 314 -18.25 -7.48 -24.37
CA ARG A 314 -17.39 -6.90 -25.40
C ARG A 314 -16.32 -6.00 -24.76
N GLU A 315 -15.21 -5.83 -25.48
CA GLU A 315 -14.18 -4.82 -25.20
C GLU A 315 -13.53 -4.90 -23.81
N TRP A 316 -13.09 -6.10 -23.42
CA TRP A 316 -12.36 -6.28 -22.16
C TRP A 316 -10.95 -5.69 -22.20
N ARG A 317 -10.39 -5.43 -23.39
CA ARG A 317 -8.99 -5.00 -23.57
C ARG A 317 -8.61 -3.73 -22.78
N PRO A 318 -9.35 -2.60 -22.85
CA PRO A 318 -8.99 -1.40 -22.08
C PRO A 318 -9.07 -1.62 -20.56
N LEU A 319 -10.04 -2.41 -20.10
CA LEU A 319 -10.16 -2.79 -18.69
C LEU A 319 -8.99 -3.67 -18.25
N LEU A 320 -8.65 -4.71 -19.02
CA LEU A 320 -7.57 -5.64 -18.70
C LEU A 320 -6.19 -4.97 -18.73
N GLN A 321 -5.96 -4.01 -19.64
CA GLN A 321 -4.74 -3.21 -19.68
C GLN A 321 -4.50 -2.39 -18.40
N LEU A 322 -5.55 -2.07 -17.66
CA LEU A 322 -5.45 -1.39 -16.36
C LEU A 322 -5.53 -2.37 -15.18
N ALA A 323 -6.33 -3.43 -15.31
CA ALA A 323 -6.55 -4.43 -14.27
C ALA A 323 -5.34 -5.33 -14.04
N ILE A 324 -4.64 -5.76 -15.09
CA ILE A 324 -3.48 -6.66 -14.95
C ILE A 324 -2.33 -5.95 -14.21
N PRO A 325 -1.88 -4.74 -14.60
CA PRO A 325 -0.83 -4.03 -13.86
C PRO A 325 -1.26 -3.68 -12.43
N SER A 326 -2.54 -3.31 -12.23
CA SER A 326 -3.07 -3.07 -10.87
C SER A 326 -3.03 -4.33 -10.02
N CYS A 327 -3.38 -5.49 -10.59
CA CYS A 327 -3.29 -6.78 -9.93
C CYS A 327 -1.85 -7.13 -9.55
N VAL A 328 -0.92 -7.00 -10.49
CA VAL A 328 0.51 -7.24 -10.25
C VAL A 328 1.03 -6.35 -9.12
N SER A 329 0.74 -5.04 -9.18
CA SER A 329 1.17 -4.09 -8.13
C SER A 329 0.71 -4.51 -6.74
N VAL A 330 -0.53 -4.96 -6.60
CA VAL A 330 -1.15 -5.31 -5.30
C VAL A 330 -0.64 -6.64 -4.79
N CYS A 331 -0.58 -7.63 -5.68
CA CYS A 331 -0.03 -8.94 -5.34
C CYS A 331 1.43 -8.82 -4.91
N LEU A 332 2.26 -8.05 -5.63
CA LEU A 332 3.65 -7.84 -5.26
C LEU A 332 3.82 -7.20 -3.88
N GLU A 333 2.98 -6.24 -3.51
CA GLU A 333 2.99 -5.60 -2.20
C GLU A 333 2.62 -6.60 -1.08
N TRP A 334 1.58 -7.41 -1.30
CA TRP A 334 1.10 -8.38 -0.30
C TRP A 334 2.07 -9.57 -0.17
N TRP A 335 2.54 -10.12 -1.29
CA TRP A 335 3.44 -11.27 -1.31
C TRP A 335 4.79 -10.94 -0.68
N TRP A 336 5.24 -9.68 -0.72
CA TRP A 336 6.48 -9.29 -0.09
C TRP A 336 6.49 -9.58 1.42
N TYR A 337 5.38 -9.31 2.14
CA TYR A 337 5.26 -9.64 3.56
C TYR A 337 5.26 -11.15 3.82
N GLU A 338 4.69 -11.93 2.91
CA GLU A 338 4.67 -13.39 3.01
C GLU A 338 6.08 -13.97 2.80
N PHE A 339 6.85 -13.43 1.85
CA PHE A 339 8.26 -13.75 1.70
C PHE A 339 9.06 -13.39 2.95
N MET A 340 8.78 -12.24 3.58
CA MET A 340 9.43 -11.88 4.84
C MET A 340 9.13 -12.87 5.97
N ILE A 341 7.89 -13.36 6.10
CA ILE A 341 7.56 -14.42 7.06
C ILE A 341 8.41 -15.66 6.78
N ILE A 342 8.46 -16.11 5.52
CA ILE A 342 9.25 -17.28 5.14
C ILE A 342 10.73 -17.08 5.49
N LEU A 343 11.33 -15.93 5.12
CA LEU A 343 12.72 -15.63 5.45
C LEU A 343 12.96 -15.57 6.95
N SER A 344 12.02 -15.00 7.73
CA SER A 344 12.14 -14.97 9.19
C SER A 344 12.18 -16.37 9.79
N GLY A 345 11.48 -17.33 9.19
CA GLY A 345 11.48 -18.75 9.59
C GLY A 345 12.76 -19.52 9.21
N LEU A 346 13.66 -18.92 8.45
CA LEU A 346 14.97 -19.49 8.13
C LEU A 346 16.08 -18.99 9.06
N LEU A 347 15.78 -18.05 9.95
CA LEU A 347 16.73 -17.57 10.95
C LEU A 347 16.93 -18.60 12.07
N VAL A 348 18.04 -18.45 12.83
CA VAL A 348 18.46 -19.41 13.88
C VAL A 348 17.37 -19.70 14.90
N ASP A 349 16.56 -18.70 15.28
CA ASP A 349 15.38 -18.90 16.11
C ASP A 349 14.08 -18.63 15.34
N ALA A 350 13.76 -19.57 14.44
CA ALA A 350 12.58 -19.51 13.59
C ALA A 350 11.26 -19.32 14.36
N GLN A 351 11.12 -19.92 15.55
CA GLN A 351 9.85 -19.85 16.29
C GLN A 351 9.61 -18.44 16.81
N ALA A 352 10.63 -17.83 17.45
CA ALA A 352 10.49 -16.48 17.98
C ALA A 352 10.37 -15.44 16.85
N THR A 353 11.17 -15.56 15.79
CA THR A 353 11.17 -14.61 14.67
C THR A 353 9.88 -14.65 13.86
N VAL A 354 9.33 -15.83 13.57
CA VAL A 354 8.04 -15.97 12.86
C VAL A 354 6.89 -15.42 13.71
N ALA A 355 6.87 -15.72 15.01
CA ALA A 355 5.85 -15.18 15.91
C ALA A 355 5.94 -13.65 16.03
N SER A 356 7.16 -13.10 16.16
CA SER A 356 7.40 -11.65 16.13
C SER A 356 6.97 -11.02 14.80
N MET A 357 7.28 -11.66 13.67
CA MET A 357 6.87 -11.20 12.34
C MET A 357 5.35 -11.16 12.23
N GLY A 358 4.64 -12.17 12.74
CA GLY A 358 3.17 -12.19 12.80
C GLY A 358 2.60 -10.99 13.58
N ILE A 359 3.15 -10.68 14.76
CA ILE A 359 2.73 -9.49 15.54
C ILE A 359 2.98 -8.21 14.75
N LEU A 360 4.15 -8.07 14.13
CA LEU A 360 4.52 -6.87 13.38
C LEU A 360 3.68 -6.68 12.12
N ILE A 361 3.36 -7.75 11.39
CA ILE A 361 2.49 -7.70 10.21
C ILE A 361 1.05 -7.31 10.61
N GLN A 362 0.54 -7.81 11.72
CA GLN A 362 -0.76 -7.35 12.23
C GLN A 362 -0.73 -5.87 12.61
N THR A 363 0.41 -5.40 13.12
CA THR A 363 0.62 -3.99 13.45
C THR A 363 0.66 -3.11 12.20
N THR A 364 1.44 -3.49 11.19
CA THR A 364 1.52 -2.77 9.92
C THR A 364 0.19 -2.80 9.20
N ALA A 365 -0.55 -3.92 9.21
CA ALA A 365 -1.88 -4.00 8.62
C ALA A 365 -2.87 -3.01 9.25
N LEU A 366 -2.85 -2.85 10.58
CA LEU A 366 -3.67 -1.86 11.28
C LEU A 366 -3.29 -0.42 10.90
N VAL A 367 -1.99 -0.12 10.90
CA VAL A 367 -1.47 1.22 10.56
C VAL A 367 -1.73 1.56 9.09
N TYR A 368 -1.62 0.58 8.19
CA TYR A 368 -1.80 0.73 6.75
C TYR A 368 -3.23 1.10 6.33
N ILE A 369 -4.23 0.90 7.19
CA ILE A 369 -5.61 1.30 6.91
C ILE A 369 -5.70 2.80 6.58
N PHE A 370 -4.96 3.65 7.29
CA PHE A 370 -5.01 5.10 7.10
C PHE A 370 -4.41 5.56 5.76
N PRO A 371 -3.16 5.21 5.39
CA PRO A 371 -2.61 5.56 4.08
C PRO A 371 -3.36 4.90 2.93
N SER A 372 -3.82 3.65 3.07
CA SER A 372 -4.66 2.99 2.06
C SER A 372 -5.97 3.76 1.83
N SER A 373 -6.61 4.23 2.89
CA SER A 373 -7.85 5.01 2.78
C SER A 373 -7.63 6.35 2.08
N LEU A 374 -6.52 7.03 2.38
CA LEU A 374 -6.12 8.25 1.71
C LEU A 374 -5.80 8.00 0.22
N SER A 375 -5.12 6.90 -0.09
CA SER A 375 -4.82 6.45 -1.47
C SER A 375 -6.09 6.24 -2.30
N LEU A 376 -7.10 5.58 -1.74
CA LEU A 376 -8.39 5.36 -2.41
C LEU A 376 -9.17 6.68 -2.60
N ALA A 377 -9.09 7.60 -1.63
CA ALA A 377 -9.71 8.91 -1.72
C ALA A 377 -9.05 9.79 -2.80
N VAL A 378 -7.71 9.87 -2.82
CA VAL A 378 -7.00 10.68 -3.81
C VAL A 378 -7.15 10.09 -5.22
N SER A 379 -7.15 8.76 -5.37
CA SER A 379 -7.42 8.09 -6.66
C SER A 379 -8.77 8.53 -7.23
N THR A 380 -9.79 8.55 -6.38
CA THR A 380 -11.14 9.02 -6.74
C THR A 380 -11.16 10.51 -7.10
N ARG A 381 -10.55 11.37 -6.28
CA ARG A 381 -10.52 12.83 -6.53
C ARG A 381 -9.77 13.17 -7.82
N VAL A 382 -8.57 12.63 -8.00
CA VAL A 382 -7.75 12.83 -9.19
C VAL A 382 -8.47 12.31 -10.43
N GLY A 383 -9.04 11.10 -10.39
CA GLY A 383 -9.82 10.55 -11.49
C GLY A 383 -11.02 11.42 -11.86
N ASN A 384 -11.78 11.89 -10.87
CA ASN A 384 -12.96 12.73 -11.11
C ASN A 384 -12.58 14.11 -11.70
N GLU A 385 -11.53 14.76 -11.20
CA GLU A 385 -11.10 16.07 -11.73
C GLU A 385 -10.47 15.96 -13.13
N LEU A 386 -9.69 14.90 -13.40
CA LEU A 386 -9.15 14.63 -14.74
C LEU A 386 -10.27 14.33 -15.74
N GLY A 387 -11.25 13.50 -15.36
CA GLY A 387 -12.44 13.23 -16.18
C GLY A 387 -13.27 14.48 -16.45
N ALA A 388 -13.32 15.41 -15.50
CA ALA A 388 -13.98 16.71 -15.65
C ALA A 388 -13.15 17.75 -16.44
N ASN A 389 -11.99 17.35 -16.99
CA ASN A 389 -11.03 18.20 -17.69
C ASN A 389 -10.52 19.38 -16.83
N ARG A 390 -10.14 19.11 -15.58
CA ARG A 390 -9.61 20.10 -14.63
C ARG A 390 -8.23 19.69 -14.09
N PRO A 391 -7.18 19.74 -14.94
CA PRO A 391 -5.85 19.27 -14.58
C PRO A 391 -5.24 19.99 -13.37
N ALA A 392 -5.44 21.31 -13.24
CA ALA A 392 -4.94 22.07 -12.09
C ALA A 392 -5.54 21.59 -10.75
N LYS A 393 -6.83 21.24 -10.72
CA LYS A 393 -7.47 20.70 -9.50
C LYS A 393 -6.99 19.30 -9.18
N ALA A 394 -6.73 18.47 -10.19
CA ALA A 394 -6.12 17.15 -9.98
C ALA A 394 -4.71 17.27 -9.36
N ARG A 395 -3.90 18.23 -9.82
CA ARG A 395 -2.60 18.57 -9.21
C ARG A 395 -2.74 19.03 -7.76
N THR A 396 -3.69 19.92 -7.48
CA THR A 396 -3.98 20.37 -6.10
C THR A 396 -4.41 19.20 -5.20
N ALA A 397 -5.27 18.30 -5.69
CA ALA A 397 -5.67 17.10 -4.96
C ALA A 397 -4.47 16.19 -4.62
N MET A 398 -3.54 16.01 -5.57
CA MET A 398 -2.29 15.29 -5.30
C MET A 398 -1.47 15.98 -4.20
N LEU A 399 -1.19 17.28 -4.32
CA LEU A 399 -0.33 18.01 -3.38
C LEU A 399 -0.90 17.97 -1.95
N VAL A 400 -2.21 18.21 -1.81
CA VAL A 400 -2.89 18.18 -0.50
C VAL A 400 -2.90 16.76 0.06
N ALA A 401 -3.14 15.74 -0.77
CA ALA A 401 -3.08 14.35 -0.33
C ALA A 401 -1.67 13.94 0.13
N LEU A 402 -0.60 14.34 -0.58
CA LEU A 402 0.78 14.07 -0.14
C LEU A 402 1.11 14.77 1.18
N ALA A 403 0.63 15.99 1.40
CA ALA A 403 0.77 16.67 2.68
C ALA A 403 0.03 15.93 3.81
N CYS A 404 -1.22 15.50 3.58
CA CYS A 404 -1.96 14.67 4.52
C CYS A 404 -1.24 13.34 4.78
N ALA A 405 -0.64 12.73 3.76
CA ALA A 405 0.12 11.49 3.88
C ALA A 405 1.34 11.69 4.80
N GLY A 406 2.06 12.81 4.68
CA GLY A 406 3.17 13.15 5.58
C GLY A 406 2.73 13.26 7.04
N VAL A 407 1.57 13.88 7.31
CA VAL A 407 1.01 13.95 8.67
C VAL A 407 0.66 12.56 9.21
N VAL A 408 -0.02 11.73 8.41
CA VAL A 408 -0.35 10.35 8.78
C VAL A 408 0.92 9.54 9.03
N ALA A 409 1.96 9.75 8.23
CA ALA A 409 3.25 9.07 8.38
C ALA A 409 3.94 9.42 9.70
N ILE A 410 3.96 10.71 10.07
CA ILE A 410 4.53 11.16 11.34
C ILE A 410 3.74 10.59 12.52
N MET A 411 2.41 10.57 12.43
CA MET A 411 1.55 9.95 13.44
C MET A 411 1.84 8.45 13.59
N ALA A 412 1.95 7.71 12.47
CA ALA A 412 2.26 6.29 12.45
C ALA A 412 3.66 5.98 13.02
N CYS A 413 4.67 6.76 12.64
CA CYS A 413 6.03 6.64 13.17
C CYS A 413 6.08 6.92 14.68
N THR A 414 5.38 7.95 15.15
CA THR A 414 5.29 8.29 16.57
C THR A 414 4.59 7.18 17.35
N PHE A 415 3.47 6.67 16.83
CA PHE A 415 2.70 5.60 17.44
C PHE A 415 3.52 4.31 17.58
N THR A 416 4.11 3.81 16.50
CA THR A 416 4.91 2.58 16.51
C THR A 416 6.14 2.68 17.42
N THR A 417 6.84 3.81 17.39
CA THR A 417 8.04 4.04 18.22
C THR A 417 7.70 4.17 19.71
N SER A 418 6.61 4.86 20.05
CA SER A 418 6.17 5.04 21.45
C SER A 418 5.59 3.76 22.04
N MET A 419 4.90 2.95 21.24
CA MET A 419 4.29 1.69 21.67
C MET A 419 5.27 0.51 21.72
N ARG A 420 6.56 0.71 21.41
CA ARG A 420 7.54 -0.38 21.22
C ARG A 420 7.59 -1.42 22.35
N HIS A 421 7.43 -0.99 23.60
CA HIS A 421 7.50 -1.88 24.77
C HIS A 421 6.15 -2.43 25.24
N ILE A 422 5.05 -1.78 24.84
CA ILE A 422 3.70 -2.12 25.31
C ILE A 422 3.03 -3.05 24.29
N TRP A 423 3.23 -2.80 22.99
CA TRP A 423 2.46 -3.43 21.94
C TRP A 423 2.56 -4.96 21.92
N GLY A 424 3.78 -5.51 21.96
CA GLY A 424 3.99 -6.96 21.97
C GLY A 424 3.37 -7.67 23.18
N SER A 425 3.28 -6.99 24.32
CA SER A 425 2.74 -7.56 25.57
C SER A 425 1.24 -7.86 25.51
N MET A 426 0.52 -7.27 24.54
CA MET A 426 -0.89 -7.58 24.28
C MET A 426 -1.08 -8.94 23.59
N PHE A 427 -0.04 -9.46 22.94
CA PHE A 427 -0.10 -10.70 22.15
C PHE A 427 0.58 -11.87 22.85
N THR A 428 1.66 -11.64 23.59
CA THR A 428 2.44 -12.71 24.22
C THR A 428 3.14 -12.26 25.49
N LYS A 429 3.53 -13.24 26.31
CA LYS A 429 4.38 -13.07 27.49
C LYS A 429 5.82 -13.56 27.28
N ASP A 430 6.13 -14.09 26.09
CA ASP A 430 7.47 -14.59 25.77
C ASP A 430 8.48 -13.43 25.65
N ALA A 431 9.48 -13.41 26.53
CA ALA A 431 10.45 -12.33 26.62
C ALA A 431 11.26 -12.13 25.32
N LYS A 432 11.53 -13.19 24.56
CA LYS A 432 12.30 -13.12 23.33
C LYS A 432 11.49 -12.49 22.21
N ILE A 433 10.22 -12.90 22.05
CA ILE A 433 9.30 -12.29 21.08
C ILE A 433 9.10 -10.80 21.41
N LEU A 434 8.92 -10.46 22.69
CA LEU A 434 8.78 -9.07 23.15
C LEU A 434 10.01 -8.22 22.83
N SER A 435 11.21 -8.75 23.05
CA SER A 435 12.46 -8.07 22.72
C SER A 435 12.59 -7.80 21.23
N LEU A 436 12.32 -8.80 20.39
CA LEU A 436 12.36 -8.66 18.92
C LEU A 436 11.37 -7.60 18.41
N VAL A 437 10.12 -7.63 18.90
CA VAL A 437 9.10 -6.64 18.54
C VAL A 437 9.51 -5.23 18.98
N ALA A 438 10.03 -5.08 20.20
CA ALA A 438 10.45 -3.77 20.72
C ALA A 438 11.64 -3.16 19.97
N MET A 439 12.55 -3.99 19.45
CA MET A 439 13.67 -3.54 18.61
C MET A 439 13.21 -3.07 17.23
N VAL A 440 12.21 -3.74 16.64
CA VAL A 440 11.80 -3.52 15.25
C VAL A 440 10.72 -2.44 15.10
N LEU A 441 9.84 -2.25 16.08
CA LEU A 441 8.77 -1.26 15.98
C LEU A 441 9.23 0.17 15.61
N PRO A 442 10.37 0.69 16.11
CA PRO A 442 10.92 1.96 15.62
C PRO A 442 11.32 1.94 14.13
N ILE A 443 11.85 0.81 13.63
CA ILE A 443 12.21 0.64 12.21
C ILE A 443 10.95 0.62 11.35
N VAL A 444 9.90 -0.06 11.81
CA VAL A 444 8.57 -0.01 11.17
C VAL A 444 8.07 1.43 11.10
N GLY A 445 8.21 2.19 12.18
CA GLY A 445 7.87 3.61 12.18
C GLY A 445 8.59 4.42 11.11
N LEU A 446 9.89 4.18 10.93
CA LEU A 446 10.66 4.79 9.84
C LEU A 446 10.18 4.32 8.46
N CYS A 447 9.81 3.06 8.30
CA CYS A 447 9.24 2.54 7.05
C CYS A 447 7.94 3.28 6.70
N GLU A 448 7.10 3.58 7.69
CA GLU A 448 5.83 4.29 7.48
C GLU A 448 6.01 5.72 6.94
N LEU A 449 7.15 6.37 7.22
CA LEU A 449 7.51 7.66 6.64
C LEU A 449 7.61 7.63 5.12
N GLY A 450 8.10 6.52 4.55
CA GLY A 450 8.11 6.29 3.11
C GLY A 450 6.80 5.71 2.58
N ASN A 451 6.22 4.76 3.33
CA ASN A 451 5.03 4.00 2.94
C ASN A 451 3.81 4.89 2.72
N CYS A 452 3.55 5.83 3.64
CA CYS A 452 2.34 6.67 3.57
C CYS A 452 2.30 7.56 2.30
N PRO A 453 3.35 8.34 1.97
CA PRO A 453 3.41 9.07 0.71
C PRO A 453 3.45 8.16 -0.52
N GLN A 454 4.18 7.04 -0.46
CA GLN A 454 4.24 6.05 -1.55
C GLN A 454 2.86 5.50 -1.89
N THR A 455 2.12 5.02 -0.89
CA THR A 455 0.78 4.44 -1.04
C THR A 455 -0.20 5.48 -1.56
N THR A 456 -0.09 6.72 -1.08
CA THR A 456 -0.88 7.86 -1.59
C THR A 456 -0.55 8.15 -3.06
N GLY A 457 0.73 8.09 -3.42
CA GLY A 457 1.21 8.25 -4.79
C GLY A 457 0.70 7.17 -5.75
N CYS A 458 0.66 5.91 -5.32
CA CYS A 458 0.00 4.84 -6.08
C CYS A 458 -1.47 5.16 -6.35
N GLY A 459 -2.16 5.81 -5.40
CA GLY A 459 -3.53 6.30 -5.59
C GLY A 459 -3.62 7.35 -6.70
N VAL A 460 -2.71 8.32 -6.72
CA VAL A 460 -2.65 9.36 -7.76
C VAL A 460 -2.38 8.77 -9.15
N LEU A 461 -1.45 7.81 -9.24
CA LEU A 461 -1.14 7.10 -10.49
C LEU A 461 -2.33 6.26 -10.96
N ARG A 462 -3.04 5.56 -10.07
CA ARG A 462 -4.27 4.86 -10.42
C ARG A 462 -5.36 5.82 -10.90
N GLY A 463 -5.60 6.93 -10.19
CA GLY A 463 -6.59 7.94 -10.59
C GLY A 463 -6.29 8.60 -11.95
N SER A 464 -5.01 8.70 -12.31
CA SER A 464 -4.55 9.19 -13.63
C SER A 464 -4.42 8.10 -14.71
N ALA A 465 -4.94 6.89 -14.45
CA ALA A 465 -4.90 5.75 -15.37
C ALA A 465 -3.48 5.27 -15.75
N ARG A 466 -2.54 5.35 -14.80
CA ARG A 466 -1.14 4.91 -14.92
C ARG A 466 -0.75 3.84 -13.88
N PRO A 467 -1.50 2.74 -13.73
CA PRO A 467 -1.17 1.70 -12.76
C PRO A 467 0.17 0.98 -13.07
N THR A 468 0.60 0.93 -14.33
CA THR A 468 1.88 0.31 -14.74
C THR A 468 3.08 1.00 -14.10
N SER A 469 3.13 2.34 -14.14
CA SER A 469 4.25 3.07 -13.52
C SER A 469 4.33 2.79 -12.00
N ALA A 470 3.18 2.68 -11.31
CA ALA A 470 3.15 2.31 -9.89
C ALA A 470 3.64 0.87 -9.65
N ALA A 471 3.22 -0.07 -10.50
CA ALA A 471 3.65 -1.47 -10.44
C ALA A 471 5.16 -1.63 -10.63
N ASN A 472 5.74 -0.92 -11.62
CA ASN A 472 7.16 -0.96 -11.93
C ASN A 472 8.01 -0.40 -10.78
N ILE A 473 7.58 0.74 -10.19
CA ILE A 473 8.25 1.33 -9.03
C ILE A 473 8.23 0.37 -7.83
N ASN A 474 7.07 -0.23 -7.54
CA ASN A 474 6.93 -1.20 -6.45
C ASN A 474 7.81 -2.44 -6.70
N LEU A 475 7.79 -3.01 -7.91
CA LEU A 475 8.61 -4.16 -8.27
C LEU A 475 10.10 -3.86 -8.09
N GLY A 476 10.58 -2.76 -8.66
CA GLY A 476 11.98 -2.35 -8.54
C GLY A 476 12.40 -2.13 -7.08
N SER A 477 11.59 -1.41 -6.32
CA SER A 477 11.95 -1.02 -4.95
C SER A 477 11.91 -2.21 -3.98
N PHE A 478 10.84 -3.00 -3.98
CA PHE A 478 10.69 -4.10 -3.04
C PHE A 478 11.53 -5.33 -3.40
N TYR A 479 11.64 -5.66 -4.69
CA TYR A 479 12.26 -6.92 -5.12
C TYR A 479 13.69 -6.76 -5.64
N LEU A 480 14.04 -5.65 -6.29
CA LEU A 480 15.41 -5.44 -6.79
C LEU A 480 16.32 -4.75 -5.77
N VAL A 481 15.75 -4.00 -4.81
CA VAL A 481 16.52 -3.34 -3.75
C VAL A 481 16.22 -3.96 -2.38
N GLY A 482 14.95 -3.92 -1.95
CA GLY A 482 14.53 -4.34 -0.62
C GLY A 482 14.88 -5.78 -0.26
N MET A 483 14.52 -6.73 -1.13
CA MET A 483 14.76 -8.16 -0.93
C MET A 483 16.25 -8.50 -0.86
N PRO A 484 17.12 -8.07 -1.80
CA PRO A 484 18.56 -8.26 -1.67
C PRO A 484 19.15 -7.68 -0.39
N VAL A 485 18.74 -6.47 0.01
CA VAL A 485 19.20 -5.85 1.27
C VAL A 485 18.73 -6.65 2.48
N ALA A 486 17.46 -7.10 2.50
CA ALA A 486 16.92 -7.94 3.57
C ALA A 486 17.73 -9.24 3.72
N ILE A 487 18.04 -9.90 2.59
CA ILE A 487 18.78 -11.16 2.60
C ILE A 487 20.25 -10.93 3.03
N ALA A 488 20.91 -9.91 2.48
CA ALA A 488 22.30 -9.60 2.82
C ALA A 488 22.44 -9.23 4.31
N LEU A 489 21.60 -8.33 4.83
CA LEU A 489 21.65 -7.94 6.23
C LEU A 489 21.20 -9.06 7.16
N GLY A 490 20.13 -9.78 6.78
CA GLY A 490 19.54 -10.82 7.61
C GLY A 490 20.40 -12.07 7.76
N PHE A 491 21.13 -12.47 6.70
CA PHE A 491 21.84 -13.75 6.66
C PHE A 491 23.35 -13.65 6.42
N TRP A 492 23.85 -12.64 5.70
CA TRP A 492 25.29 -12.55 5.40
C TRP A 492 26.05 -11.67 6.39
N LEU A 493 25.43 -10.58 6.85
CA LEU A 493 26.03 -9.68 7.85
C LEU A 493 25.56 -9.98 9.27
N ASP A 494 24.79 -11.05 9.48
CA ASP A 494 24.32 -11.53 10.78
C ASP A 494 23.50 -10.50 11.60
N PHE A 495 22.82 -9.54 10.96
CA PHE A 495 21.84 -8.66 11.64
C PHE A 495 20.53 -9.40 11.96
N GLY A 496 20.36 -10.62 11.44
CA GLY A 496 19.25 -11.52 11.74
C GLY A 496 17.88 -10.90 11.47
N PHE A 497 17.00 -10.96 12.46
CA PHE A 497 15.62 -10.46 12.32
C PHE A 497 15.55 -8.97 11.98
N VAL A 498 16.41 -8.17 12.60
CA VAL A 498 16.46 -6.72 12.39
C VAL A 498 16.91 -6.39 10.96
N GLY A 499 17.83 -7.20 10.40
CA GLY A 499 18.30 -7.07 9.02
C GLY A 499 17.18 -7.17 7.99
N LEU A 500 16.20 -8.05 8.20
CA LEU A 500 15.04 -8.18 7.32
C LEU A 500 14.22 -6.88 7.23
N TRP A 501 14.04 -6.20 8.37
CA TRP A 501 13.30 -4.94 8.44
C TRP A 501 14.09 -3.75 7.91
N PHE A 502 15.42 -3.77 7.97
CA PHE A 502 16.22 -2.80 7.23
C PHE A 502 16.08 -2.97 5.71
N GLY A 503 15.86 -4.19 5.22
CA GLY A 503 15.49 -4.41 3.83
C GLY A 503 14.15 -3.76 3.45
N LEU A 504 13.14 -3.82 4.33
CA LEU A 504 11.90 -3.06 4.14
C LEU A 504 12.16 -1.56 4.09
N LEU A 505 12.98 -1.05 5.02
CA LEU A 505 13.30 0.37 5.06
C LEU A 505 13.98 0.83 3.77
N ALA A 506 14.94 0.06 3.25
CA ALA A 506 15.60 0.33 1.98
C ALA A 506 14.60 0.33 0.80
N ALA A 507 13.67 -0.63 0.79
CA ALA A 507 12.58 -0.66 -0.21
C ALA A 507 11.74 0.62 -0.15
N GLN A 508 11.31 1.03 1.05
CA GLN A 508 10.44 2.18 1.24
C GLN A 508 11.12 3.51 0.86
N VAL A 509 12.40 3.67 1.21
CA VAL A 509 13.20 4.86 0.82
C VAL A 509 13.35 4.95 -0.69
N THR A 510 13.62 3.82 -1.35
CA THR A 510 13.72 3.77 -2.82
C THR A 510 12.37 4.10 -3.46
N CYS A 511 11.32 3.47 -2.96
CA CYS A 511 9.97 3.58 -3.52
C CYS A 511 9.43 5.01 -3.40
N VAL A 512 9.57 5.65 -2.23
CA VAL A 512 9.08 7.01 -2.03
C VAL A 512 9.83 8.02 -2.91
N THR A 513 11.15 7.86 -3.07
CA THR A 513 11.97 8.74 -3.92
C THR A 513 11.53 8.66 -5.38
N LEU A 514 11.39 7.45 -5.93
CA LEU A 514 10.95 7.23 -7.31
C LEU A 514 9.49 7.70 -7.52
N MET A 515 8.61 7.39 -6.57
CA MET A 515 7.21 7.79 -6.62
C MET A 515 7.06 9.32 -6.64
N LEU A 516 7.72 10.03 -5.72
CA LEU A 516 7.68 11.49 -5.68
C LEU A 516 8.26 12.10 -6.96
N SER A 517 9.37 11.57 -7.48
CA SER A 517 9.94 12.02 -8.76
C SER A 517 8.92 11.95 -9.90
N VAL A 518 8.25 10.80 -10.05
CA VAL A 518 7.22 10.61 -11.10
C VAL A 518 6.03 11.56 -10.91
N LEU A 519 5.59 11.78 -9.67
CA LEU A 519 4.45 12.64 -9.38
C LEU A 519 4.74 14.12 -9.65
N PHE A 520 5.90 14.62 -9.21
CA PHE A 520 6.27 16.03 -9.44
C PHE A 520 6.57 16.32 -10.92
N ASN A 521 7.05 15.32 -11.68
CA ASN A 521 7.28 15.44 -13.12
C ASN A 521 6.05 15.12 -13.98
N THR A 522 4.87 14.91 -13.39
CA THR A 522 3.66 14.57 -14.15
C THR A 522 3.10 15.78 -14.90
N ASP A 523 3.02 15.68 -16.23
CA ASP A 523 2.26 16.60 -17.07
C ASP A 523 0.75 16.34 -16.94
N TRP A 524 0.08 17.22 -16.20
CA TRP A 524 -1.35 17.15 -15.91
C TRP A 524 -2.23 17.44 -17.13
N ASN A 525 -1.78 18.26 -18.09
CA ASN A 525 -2.52 18.51 -19.33
C ASN A 525 -2.55 17.24 -20.18
N LYS A 526 -1.41 16.57 -20.31
CA LYS A 526 -1.34 15.26 -20.97
C LYS A 526 -2.24 14.23 -20.28
N GLN A 527 -2.31 14.24 -18.94
CA GLN A 527 -3.21 13.32 -18.22
C GLN A 527 -4.70 13.64 -18.43
N ALA A 528 -5.07 14.92 -18.51
CA ALA A 528 -6.45 15.32 -18.81
C ALA A 528 -6.85 14.90 -20.24
N GLN A 529 -5.93 14.99 -21.21
CA GLN A 529 -6.18 14.49 -22.56
C GLN A 529 -6.34 12.97 -22.58
N ARG A 530 -5.44 12.23 -21.91
CA ARG A 530 -5.56 10.77 -21.76
C ARG A 530 -6.90 10.36 -21.13
N ALA A 531 -7.42 11.14 -20.18
CA ALA A 531 -8.72 10.89 -19.57
C ALA A 531 -9.91 11.12 -20.54
N LYS A 532 -9.79 12.07 -21.48
CA LYS A 532 -10.78 12.25 -22.56
C LYS A 532 -10.77 11.07 -23.51
N ASP A 533 -9.60 10.53 -23.83
CA ASP A 533 -9.42 9.40 -24.75
C ASP A 533 -9.93 8.09 -24.12
N LEU A 534 -9.55 7.79 -22.87
CA LEU A 534 -10.10 6.67 -22.09
C LEU A 534 -11.62 6.78 -21.93
N THR A 535 -12.05 8.04 -21.86
CA THR A 535 -13.41 8.52 -21.94
C THR A 535 -14.28 8.01 -23.09
N ALA A 536 -13.69 8.04 -24.29
CA ALA A 536 -14.35 8.46 -25.53
C ALA A 536 -15.50 7.53 -25.96
N PRO A 537 -16.62 8.07 -26.48
CA PRO A 537 -17.60 7.23 -27.15
C PRO A 537 -16.97 6.64 -28.43
N HIS A 538 -17.21 5.34 -28.65
CA HIS A 538 -16.53 4.54 -29.67
C HIS A 538 -16.72 4.99 -31.13
N SER A 539 -17.51 6.03 -31.43
CA SER A 539 -17.55 6.64 -32.78
C SER A 539 -16.35 7.53 -33.09
N ASP A 540 -15.61 8.00 -32.06
CA ASP A 540 -14.49 8.95 -32.20
C ASP A 540 -13.16 8.43 -31.63
N ALA A 541 -13.12 7.17 -31.20
CA ALA A 541 -11.89 6.55 -30.70
C ALA A 541 -10.92 6.32 -31.86
N LYS A 542 -10.05 7.31 -32.15
CA LYS A 542 -8.78 7.03 -32.82
C LYS A 542 -8.12 5.89 -32.07
N VAL A 543 -7.71 4.86 -32.81
CA VAL A 543 -6.93 3.74 -32.31
C VAL A 543 -5.87 4.30 -31.36
N VAL A 544 -6.01 3.98 -30.07
CA VAL A 544 -5.02 4.30 -29.04
C VAL A 544 -3.69 3.80 -29.59
N PRO A 545 -2.70 4.67 -29.88
CA PRO A 545 -1.36 4.21 -30.23
C PRO A 545 -0.92 3.27 -29.12
N SER A 546 -0.22 2.19 -29.48
CA SER A 546 0.26 1.18 -28.53
C SER A 546 0.71 1.83 -27.21
N LEU A 547 0.17 1.31 -26.11
CA LEU A 547 0.56 1.68 -24.75
C LEU A 547 1.95 1.10 -24.44
N ASP A 548 2.94 1.45 -25.25
CA ASP A 548 4.33 1.15 -24.99
C ASP A 548 4.93 2.40 -24.34
N GLU A 549 5.29 2.26 -23.06
CA GLU A 549 6.14 3.19 -22.31
C GLU A 549 7.60 3.15 -22.83
N SER A 550 7.86 2.75 -24.08
CA SER A 550 9.23 2.67 -24.63
C SER A 550 9.84 4.04 -24.91
N ASP A 551 9.06 5.01 -25.41
CA ASP A 551 9.65 6.26 -25.92
C ASP A 551 10.03 7.26 -24.81
N ALA A 552 9.49 7.05 -23.60
CA ALA A 552 9.86 7.81 -22.40
C ALA A 552 10.97 7.12 -21.60
N GLU A 553 11.03 5.79 -21.59
CA GLU A 553 12.16 5.05 -21.01
C GLU A 553 13.41 5.17 -21.87
N GLU A 554 13.31 5.18 -23.21
CA GLU A 554 14.48 5.31 -24.09
C GLU A 554 15.13 6.70 -23.95
N ASN A 555 14.34 7.78 -23.88
CA ASN A 555 14.86 9.14 -23.62
C ASN A 555 15.38 9.34 -22.19
N ALA A 556 14.77 8.71 -21.18
CA ALA A 556 15.25 8.78 -19.79
C ALA A 556 16.52 7.95 -19.59
N THR A 557 16.63 6.82 -20.28
CA THR A 557 17.81 5.94 -20.23
C THR A 557 18.94 6.51 -21.06
N GLU A 558 18.68 7.07 -22.26
CA GLU A 558 19.69 7.80 -23.04
C GLU A 558 20.19 9.03 -22.28
N SER A 559 19.31 9.84 -21.68
CA SER A 559 19.77 11.02 -20.91
C SER A 559 20.54 10.65 -19.64
N PHE A 560 20.22 9.51 -19.00
CA PHE A 560 20.99 8.99 -17.86
C PHE A 560 22.33 8.38 -18.30
N VAL A 561 22.38 7.67 -19.44
CA VAL A 561 23.61 7.11 -20.01
C VAL A 561 24.55 8.21 -20.48
N ILE A 562 24.04 9.21 -21.20
CA ILE A 562 24.83 10.38 -21.65
C ILE A 562 25.41 11.12 -20.45
N ARG A 563 24.61 11.38 -19.41
CA ARG A 563 25.07 12.09 -18.21
C ARG A 563 26.10 11.30 -17.40
N SER A 564 25.96 9.98 -17.33
CA SER A 564 26.94 9.11 -16.65
C SER A 564 28.22 8.90 -17.46
N THR A 565 28.16 8.96 -18.79
CA THR A 565 29.36 8.99 -19.64
C THR A 565 30.07 10.34 -19.55
N GLU A 566 29.34 11.46 -19.50
CA GLU A 566 29.93 12.80 -19.31
C GLU A 566 30.57 12.94 -17.92
N GLU A 567 29.94 12.38 -16.87
CA GLU A 567 30.51 12.36 -15.51
C GLU A 567 31.75 11.45 -15.43
N ALA A 568 31.78 10.31 -16.14
CA ALA A 568 32.95 9.41 -16.19
C ALA A 568 34.10 9.92 -17.07
N GLU A 569 33.82 10.71 -18.11
CA GLU A 569 34.84 11.39 -18.91
C GLU A 569 35.46 12.57 -18.13
N ALA A 570 34.65 13.33 -17.38
CA ALA A 570 35.15 14.38 -16.51
C ALA A 570 36.05 13.84 -15.37
N GLU A 571 35.71 12.68 -14.80
CA GLU A 571 36.52 12.04 -13.74
C GLU A 571 37.86 11.50 -14.28
N LYS A 572 37.91 11.07 -15.55
CA LYS A 572 39.15 10.67 -16.24
C LYS A 572 40.06 11.84 -16.56
N ASP A 573 39.50 12.98 -16.99
CA ASP A 573 40.27 14.19 -17.27
C ASP A 573 40.88 14.76 -15.97
N GLU A 574 40.16 14.70 -14.85
CA GLU A 574 40.70 15.10 -13.53
C GLU A 574 41.80 14.16 -13.02
N ASP A 575 41.71 12.85 -13.30
CA ASP A 575 42.73 11.87 -12.93
C ASP A 575 43.99 11.98 -13.82
N GLU A 576 43.85 12.25 -15.13
CA GLU A 576 45.00 12.52 -16.02
C GLU A 576 45.70 13.84 -15.66
N GLU A 577 44.96 14.88 -15.27
CA GLU A 577 45.54 16.15 -14.79
C GLU A 577 46.28 15.95 -13.46
N ARG A 578 45.76 15.08 -12.57
CA ARG A 578 46.44 14.66 -11.34
C ARG A 578 47.73 13.87 -11.60
N GLU A 579 47.74 12.94 -12.55
CA GLU A 579 48.94 12.18 -12.91
C GLU A 579 50.00 13.06 -13.60
N ALA A 580 49.58 14.04 -14.40
CA ALA A 580 50.47 15.04 -14.99
C ALA A 580 51.11 15.94 -13.91
N LEU A 581 50.35 16.36 -12.90
CA LEU A 581 50.86 17.14 -11.76
C LEU A 581 51.82 16.33 -10.85
N ILE A 582 51.67 15.01 -10.79
CA ILE A 582 52.58 14.11 -10.06
C ILE A 582 53.87 13.86 -10.86
N SER A 583 53.79 13.72 -12.19
CA SER A 583 54.97 13.52 -13.05
C SER A 583 55.89 14.75 -13.15
N VAL A 584 55.37 15.97 -13.01
CA VAL A 584 56.19 17.21 -13.03
C VAL A 584 57.04 17.38 -11.74
N LYS A 585 56.73 16.65 -10.66
CA LYS A 585 57.49 16.73 -9.39
C LYS A 585 58.64 15.73 -9.24
N VAL A 586 58.88 14.84 -10.21
CA VAL A 586 59.87 13.74 -10.08
C VAL A 586 61.09 13.90 -11.01
N VAL A 587 61.26 15.05 -11.68
CA VAL A 587 62.45 15.28 -12.51
C VAL A 587 63.17 16.57 -12.12
N GLN A 588 64.07 16.46 -11.14
CA GLN A 588 65.29 17.28 -11.08
C GLN A 588 66.50 16.35 -10.90
N PRO A 589 67.42 16.27 -11.87
CA PRO A 589 68.77 15.76 -11.66
C PRO A 589 69.73 16.94 -11.53
N HIS A 590 70.66 16.90 -10.56
CA HIS A 590 72.01 17.42 -10.78
C HIS A 590 73.00 16.83 -9.77
N THR A 591 73.87 15.99 -10.30
CA THR A 591 75.19 15.62 -9.77
C THR A 591 76.26 16.57 -10.31
N ALA A 592 77.22 16.96 -9.46
CA ALA A 592 78.65 17.27 -9.71
C ALA A 592 79.16 18.13 -8.52
N ASP A 593 79.94 17.57 -7.61
CA ASP A 593 81.42 17.56 -7.56
C ASP A 593 82.06 18.94 -7.34
N ASP A 594 82.66 19.13 -6.14
CA ASP A 594 84.05 19.59 -5.98
C ASP A 594 84.46 19.68 -4.49
N THR A 595 85.59 19.01 -4.17
CA THR A 595 86.49 19.09 -2.98
C THR A 595 86.05 18.59 -1.61
#